data_AF-A0A8T5TQJ8-F1
#
_entry.id   AF-A0A8T5TQJ8-F1
#
_cell.length_a   1.000
_cell.length_b   1.000
_cell.length_c   1.000
_cell.angle_alpha   90.00
_cell.angle_beta   90.00
_cell.angle_gamma   90.00
#
_symmetry.space_group_name_H-M   'P 1'
#
loop_
_entity.id
_entity.type
_entity.pdbx_description
1 polymer ?
#
loop_
_entity_poly.entity_id
_entity_poly.type
_entity_poly.pdbx_seq_one_letter_code
_entity_poly.pdbx_strand_id
1 'polypeptide(L)'
;MRLINNSFEGYREVKGYSKNEILNLKKKITIIKSEKVDSQEIDEFLITEFKIDVFKLYLKYYKEIKSFSENYLFSGSKRDYIALKQEIISELKLVSSNLTNLNSNGRNVKRIIKNNKFLDDFLKISKELQTDINEFTPILEKNIQKTDNLYNNNTYLWIEANKIKNLGFKLNDIPSNLGIWEEIEELKAYLQSLFDAKSTKKIKSRKDVMLSFHFNELLNFFLSKFDDKTAIYNDFIYLFYYNEIFEEYEGDKFVNVLERKETIENLKKKCVQLLLS
;
A
#
# COMPACT_ATOMS: atom_id res chain seq x y z
N MET A 1 7.09 5.89 -2.98
CA MET A 1 5.63 6.04 -2.79
C MET A 1 5.23 5.00 -1.78
N ARG A 2 4.46 5.35 -0.74
CA ARG A 2 3.98 4.35 0.23
C ARG A 2 2.74 3.64 -0.28
N LEU A 3 2.64 2.35 0.00
CA LEU A 3 1.42 1.58 -0.23
C LEU A 3 0.32 2.03 0.74
N ILE A 4 0.69 2.30 2.00
CA ILE A 4 -0.23 2.60 3.10
C ILE A 4 0.20 3.90 3.78
N ASN A 5 -0.77 4.68 4.27
CA ASN A 5 -0.53 5.99 4.90
C ASN A 5 0.28 6.93 3.99
N ASN A 6 0.01 6.92 2.69
CA ASN A 6 0.74 7.72 1.74
C ASN A 6 0.45 9.23 1.91
N SER A 7 1.51 10.05 2.00
CA SER A 7 1.42 11.51 1.97
C SER A 7 1.88 12.01 0.60
N PHE A 8 0.94 12.48 -0.21
CA PHE A 8 1.19 12.94 -1.58
C PHE A 8 1.84 14.34 -1.53
N GLU A 9 3.18 14.41 -1.54
CA GLU A 9 3.95 15.64 -1.33
C GLU A 9 3.59 16.37 -0.02
N GLY A 10 3.46 15.59 1.06
CA GLY A 10 3.05 16.12 2.37
C GLY A 10 1.54 16.36 2.50
N TYR A 11 0.76 16.12 1.44
CA TYR A 11 -0.70 16.20 1.48
C TYR A 11 -1.32 14.82 1.68
N ARG A 12 -1.89 14.60 2.86
CA ARG A 12 -2.73 13.43 3.13
C ARG A 12 -4.19 13.68 2.73
N GLU A 13 -4.68 14.86 3.06
CA GLU A 13 -6.07 15.27 2.81
C GLU A 13 -6.10 16.57 2.01
N VAL A 14 -7.05 16.66 1.08
CA VAL A 14 -7.39 17.89 0.39
C VAL A 14 -8.78 18.32 0.83
N LYS A 15 -8.87 19.50 1.45
CA LYS A 15 -10.14 20.04 1.93
C LYS A 15 -10.86 20.82 0.84
N GLY A 16 -12.18 20.82 0.91
CA GLY A 16 -13.01 21.75 0.13
C GLY A 16 -12.78 23.19 0.59
N TYR A 17 -12.85 24.14 -0.35
CA TYR A 17 -12.70 25.55 -0.03
C TYR A 17 -13.86 26.08 0.81
N SER A 18 -13.51 26.81 1.85
CA SER A 18 -14.41 27.67 2.60
C SER A 18 -14.87 28.87 1.77
N LYS A 19 -15.94 29.52 2.23
CA LYS A 19 -16.47 30.75 1.61
C LYS A 19 -15.41 31.86 1.50
N ASN A 20 -14.55 31.99 2.50
CA ASN A 20 -13.49 33.00 2.54
C ASN A 20 -12.38 32.69 1.52
N GLU A 21 -12.00 31.42 1.37
CA GLU A 21 -11.03 30.99 0.37
C GLU A 21 -11.55 31.25 -1.05
N ILE A 22 -12.82 30.93 -1.32
CA ILE A 22 -13.48 31.23 -2.61
C ILE A 22 -13.47 32.74 -2.89
N LEU A 23 -13.76 33.56 -1.88
CA LEU A 23 -13.76 35.02 -2.03
C LEU A 23 -12.35 35.57 -2.33
N ASN A 24 -11.33 35.04 -1.65
CA ASN A 24 -9.95 35.41 -1.87
C ASN A 24 -9.46 34.99 -3.26
N LEU A 25 -9.81 33.78 -3.70
CA LEU A 25 -9.57 33.30 -5.05
C LEU A 25 -10.18 34.23 -6.09
N LYS A 26 -11.45 34.61 -5.90
CA LYS A 26 -12.14 35.56 -6.79
C LYS A 26 -11.37 36.87 -6.90
N LYS A 27 -10.93 37.45 -5.78
CA LYS A 27 -10.15 38.70 -5.76
C LYS A 27 -8.84 38.55 -6.53
N LYS A 28 -8.07 37.50 -6.25
CA LYS A 28 -6.80 37.23 -6.95
C LYS A 28 -6.99 37.10 -8.46
N ILE A 29 -7.98 36.32 -8.89
CA ILE A 29 -8.33 36.15 -10.31
C ILE A 29 -8.74 37.49 -10.94
N THR A 30 -9.52 38.32 -10.24
CA THR A 30 -9.90 39.65 -10.74
C THR A 30 -8.68 40.56 -10.91
N ILE A 31 -7.74 40.55 -9.96
CA ILE A 31 -6.49 41.32 -10.03
C ILE A 31 -5.68 40.88 -11.25
N ILE A 32 -5.44 39.57 -11.41
CA ILE A 32 -4.70 39.02 -12.57
C ILE A 32 -5.35 39.46 -13.89
N LYS A 33 -6.68 39.37 -13.99
CA LYS A 33 -7.44 39.83 -15.18
C LYS A 33 -7.38 41.33 -15.43
N SER A 34 -7.23 42.15 -14.38
CA SER A 34 -7.13 43.61 -14.52
C SER A 34 -5.73 44.09 -14.84
N GLU A 35 -4.71 43.36 -14.39
CA GLU A 35 -3.30 43.73 -14.56
C GLU A 35 -2.75 43.23 -15.92
N LYS A 36 -3.27 42.12 -16.47
CA LYS A 36 -2.80 41.57 -17.75
C LYS A 36 -3.93 40.95 -18.58
N VAL A 37 -3.73 40.94 -19.91
CA VAL A 37 -4.66 40.38 -20.91
C VAL A 37 -4.45 38.86 -21.10
N ASP A 38 -3.36 38.29 -20.56
CA ASP A 38 -2.91 36.95 -20.97
C ASP A 38 -3.49 35.81 -20.12
N SER A 39 -4.02 34.79 -20.77
CA SER A 39 -4.63 33.60 -20.14
C SER A 39 -3.63 32.71 -19.42
N GLN A 40 -2.34 32.81 -19.77
CA GLN A 40 -1.30 31.91 -19.28
C GLN A 40 -1.01 32.08 -17.78
N GLU A 41 -1.02 33.30 -17.25
CA GLU A 41 -0.77 33.55 -15.83
C GLU A 41 -1.93 33.07 -14.94
N ILE A 42 -3.15 33.04 -15.50
CA ILE A 42 -4.30 32.40 -14.85
C ILE A 42 -4.09 30.89 -14.77
N ASP A 43 -3.64 30.26 -15.85
CA ASP A 43 -3.37 28.82 -15.86
C ASP A 43 -2.26 28.44 -14.88
N GLU A 44 -1.16 29.20 -14.82
CA GLU A 44 -0.07 28.99 -13.84
C GLU A 44 -0.55 29.16 -12.39
N PHE A 45 -1.39 30.16 -12.12
CA PHE A 45 -2.04 30.33 -10.83
C PHE A 45 -2.91 29.11 -10.48
N LEU A 46 -3.72 28.62 -11.42
CA LEU A 46 -4.58 27.47 -11.21
C LEU A 46 -3.79 26.17 -11.01
N ILE A 47 -2.71 25.95 -11.76
CA ILE A 47 -1.83 24.79 -11.62
C ILE A 47 -1.29 24.70 -10.18
N THR A 48 -0.86 25.84 -9.64
CA THR A 48 -0.35 25.95 -8.27
C THR A 48 -1.46 25.75 -7.24
N GLU A 49 -2.59 26.45 -7.42
CA GLU A 49 -3.72 26.44 -6.49
C GLU A 49 -4.39 25.06 -6.38
N PHE A 50 -4.54 24.35 -7.50
CA PHE A 50 -5.09 22.99 -7.55
C PHE A 50 -4.07 21.89 -7.27
N LYS A 51 -2.81 22.26 -7.00
CA LYS A 51 -1.71 21.33 -6.67
C LYS A 51 -1.65 20.17 -7.67
N ILE A 52 -1.53 20.51 -8.94
CA ILE A 52 -1.62 19.53 -10.03
C ILE A 52 -0.63 18.37 -9.87
N ASP A 53 0.53 18.61 -9.26
CA ASP A 53 1.50 17.55 -9.02
C ASP A 53 0.98 16.51 -8.01
N VAL A 54 0.28 16.94 -6.96
CA VAL A 54 -0.47 16.05 -6.04
C VAL A 54 -1.51 15.23 -6.81
N PHE A 55 -2.25 15.87 -7.73
CA PHE A 55 -3.23 15.17 -8.56
C PHE A 55 -2.58 14.10 -9.47
N LYS A 56 -1.45 14.42 -10.11
CA LYS A 56 -0.70 13.44 -10.92
C LYS A 56 -0.24 12.26 -10.07
N LEU A 57 0.12 12.49 -8.80
CA LEU A 57 0.46 11.41 -7.88
C LEU A 57 -0.74 10.54 -7.52
N TYR A 58 -1.97 11.08 -7.39
CA TYR A 58 -3.17 10.24 -7.23
C TYR A 58 -3.38 9.31 -8.43
N LEU A 59 -3.24 9.82 -9.65
CA LEU A 59 -3.37 9.01 -10.86
C LEU A 59 -2.31 7.89 -10.89
N LYS A 60 -1.06 8.22 -10.59
CA LYS A 60 0.02 7.23 -10.51
C LYS A 60 -0.28 6.19 -9.43
N TYR A 61 -0.59 6.62 -8.22
CA TYR A 61 -0.89 5.75 -7.09
C TYR A 61 -2.04 4.77 -7.39
N TYR A 62 -3.14 5.26 -7.96
CA TYR A 62 -4.25 4.39 -8.38
C TYR A 62 -3.80 3.30 -9.36
N LYS A 63 -3.02 3.66 -10.39
CA LYS A 63 -2.52 2.68 -11.38
C LYS A 63 -1.65 1.61 -10.73
N GLU A 64 -0.76 2.01 -9.83
CA GLU A 64 0.12 1.08 -9.12
C GLU A 64 -0.67 0.19 -8.15
N ILE A 65 -1.65 0.73 -7.42
CA ILE A 65 -2.54 -0.04 -6.54
C ILE A 65 -3.36 -1.06 -7.31
N LYS A 66 -3.91 -0.66 -8.47
CA LYS A 66 -4.67 -1.55 -9.35
C LYS A 66 -3.80 -2.71 -9.81
N SER A 67 -2.63 -2.40 -10.36
CA SER A 67 -1.65 -3.39 -10.80
C SER A 67 -1.20 -4.32 -9.66
N PHE A 68 -0.89 -3.78 -8.49
CA PHE A 68 -0.53 -4.56 -7.30
C PHE A 68 -1.66 -5.52 -6.90
N SER A 69 -2.89 -5.01 -6.84
CA SER A 69 -4.05 -5.81 -6.43
C SER A 69 -4.35 -6.94 -7.41
N GLU A 70 -4.31 -6.65 -8.71
CA GLU A 70 -4.56 -7.62 -9.78
C GLU A 70 -3.50 -8.73 -9.79
N ASN A 71 -2.24 -8.39 -9.58
CA ASN A 71 -1.14 -9.36 -9.60
C ASN A 71 -1.06 -10.21 -8.31
N TYR A 72 -1.29 -9.60 -7.15
CA TYR A 72 -0.95 -10.23 -5.86
C TYR A 72 -2.15 -10.51 -4.94
N LEU A 73 -3.21 -9.70 -5.01
CA LEU A 73 -4.33 -9.81 -4.07
C LEU A 73 -5.49 -10.62 -4.64
N PHE A 74 -5.61 -10.70 -5.97
CA PHE A 74 -6.68 -11.44 -6.66
C PHE A 74 -6.29 -12.89 -7.00
N SER A 75 -5.00 -13.21 -7.04
CA SER A 75 -4.47 -14.55 -7.30
C SER A 75 -4.58 -15.49 -6.09
N GLY A 76 -4.73 -14.94 -4.88
CA GLY A 76 -4.92 -15.70 -3.64
C GLY A 76 -6.37 -16.11 -3.37
N SER A 77 -6.58 -16.92 -2.32
CA SER A 77 -7.94 -17.20 -1.86
C SER A 77 -8.63 -15.89 -1.46
N LYS A 78 -9.95 -15.79 -1.68
CA LYS A 78 -10.75 -14.61 -1.25
C LYS A 78 -10.66 -14.31 0.26
N ARG A 79 -10.15 -15.28 1.02
CA ARG A 79 -10.05 -15.28 2.48
C ARG A 79 -8.71 -14.75 2.99
N ASP A 80 -7.68 -14.70 2.15
CA ASP A 80 -6.35 -14.22 2.54
C ASP A 80 -6.21 -12.70 2.33
N TYR A 81 -5.29 -12.11 3.09
CA TYR A 81 -4.90 -10.69 3.01
C TYR A 81 -6.00 -9.68 3.38
N ILE A 82 -6.91 -10.04 4.30
CA ILE A 82 -8.09 -9.21 4.61
C ILE A 82 -7.71 -7.82 5.12
N ALA A 83 -6.79 -7.72 6.08
CA ALA A 83 -6.41 -6.44 6.67
C ALA A 83 -5.70 -5.56 5.64
N LEU A 84 -4.81 -6.15 4.82
CA LEU A 84 -4.15 -5.42 3.74
C LEU A 84 -5.15 -4.90 2.69
N LYS A 85 -6.09 -5.75 2.24
CA LYS A 85 -7.15 -5.35 1.29
C LYS A 85 -8.02 -4.23 1.86
N GLN A 86 -8.41 -4.32 3.14
CA GLN A 86 -9.18 -3.29 3.82
C GLN A 86 -8.44 -1.96 3.89
N GLU A 87 -7.14 -1.99 4.19
CA GLU A 87 -6.33 -0.78 4.25
C GLU A 87 -6.21 -0.12 2.87
N ILE A 88 -5.96 -0.90 1.81
CA ILE A 88 -5.93 -0.38 0.43
C ILE A 88 -7.27 0.27 0.05
N ILE A 89 -8.40 -0.32 0.45
CA ILE A 89 -9.72 0.29 0.24
C ILE A 89 -9.82 1.63 0.98
N SER A 90 -9.32 1.72 2.21
CA SER A 90 -9.32 2.96 2.98
C SER A 90 -8.48 4.04 2.28
N GLU A 91 -7.30 3.68 1.75
CA GLU A 91 -6.46 4.58 0.95
C GLU A 91 -7.20 5.08 -0.31
N LEU A 92 -7.83 4.18 -1.06
CA LEU A 92 -8.58 4.53 -2.27
C LEU A 92 -9.80 5.42 -1.97
N LYS A 93 -10.51 5.15 -0.86
CA LYS A 93 -11.61 6.00 -0.38
C LYS A 93 -11.13 7.39 -0.02
N LEU A 94 -9.96 7.51 0.61
CA LEU A 94 -9.36 8.80 0.90
C LEU A 94 -9.01 9.56 -0.39
N VAL A 95 -8.38 8.91 -1.37
CA VAL A 95 -8.08 9.52 -2.66
C VAL A 95 -9.37 9.98 -3.37
N SER A 96 -10.41 9.14 -3.37
CA SER A 96 -11.72 9.51 -3.94
C SER A 96 -12.37 10.71 -3.24
N SER A 97 -12.24 10.81 -1.91
CA SER A 97 -12.68 11.97 -1.12
C SER A 97 -11.90 13.24 -1.50
N ASN A 98 -10.57 13.14 -1.60
CA ASN A 98 -9.71 14.25 -2.02
C ASN A 98 -10.08 14.73 -3.44
N LEU A 99 -10.33 13.81 -4.38
CA LEU A 99 -10.81 14.13 -5.72
C LEU A 99 -12.18 14.80 -5.73
N THR A 100 -13.09 14.39 -4.83
CA THR A 100 -14.39 15.05 -4.65
C THR A 100 -14.21 16.51 -4.25
N ASN A 101 -13.32 16.77 -3.30
CA ASN A 101 -13.03 18.13 -2.84
C ASN A 101 -12.36 18.96 -3.94
N LEU A 102 -11.37 18.40 -4.65
CA LEU A 102 -10.74 19.04 -5.80
C LEU A 102 -11.75 19.37 -6.92
N ASN A 103 -12.67 18.46 -7.23
CA ASN A 103 -13.73 18.67 -8.20
C ASN A 103 -14.70 19.79 -7.77
N SER A 104 -15.06 19.82 -6.48
CA SER A 104 -15.90 20.88 -5.92
C SER A 104 -15.21 22.24 -6.01
N ASN A 105 -13.94 22.31 -5.62
CA ASN A 105 -13.09 23.49 -5.70
C ASN A 105 -12.98 23.99 -7.15
N GLY A 106 -12.71 23.09 -8.09
CA GLY A 106 -12.59 23.41 -9.51
C GLY A 106 -13.87 23.95 -10.10
N ARG A 107 -15.04 23.38 -9.74
CA ARG A 107 -16.34 23.90 -10.16
C ARG A 107 -16.63 25.30 -9.61
N ASN A 108 -16.25 25.58 -8.36
CA ASN A 108 -16.40 26.91 -7.78
C ASN A 108 -15.54 27.94 -8.53
N VAL A 109 -14.30 27.60 -8.85
CA VAL A 109 -13.40 28.47 -9.61
C VAL A 109 -13.86 28.63 -11.07
N LYS A 110 -14.42 27.58 -11.69
CA LYS A 110 -14.97 27.62 -13.05
C LYS A 110 -16.08 28.66 -13.21
N ARG A 111 -16.91 28.86 -12.17
CA ARG A 111 -17.94 29.90 -12.14
C ARG A 111 -17.35 31.32 -12.20
N ILE A 112 -16.11 31.51 -11.76
CA ILE A 112 -15.42 32.81 -11.72
C ILE A 112 -14.72 33.09 -13.05
N ILE A 113 -13.94 32.14 -13.56
CA ILE A 113 -13.07 32.40 -14.72
C ILE A 113 -13.84 32.29 -16.03
N LYS A 114 -14.79 31.34 -16.13
CA LYS A 114 -15.56 30.94 -17.32
C LYS A 114 -14.66 30.52 -18.51
N ASN A 115 -14.99 29.42 -19.18
CA ASN A 115 -14.34 28.97 -20.42
C ASN A 115 -12.79 28.86 -20.32
N ASN A 116 -12.28 28.24 -19.25
CA ASN A 116 -10.84 27.99 -19.09
C ASN A 116 -10.54 26.53 -19.44
N LYS A 117 -9.74 26.31 -20.49
CA LYS A 117 -9.44 24.99 -21.03
C LYS A 117 -8.74 24.09 -20.01
N PHE A 118 -7.73 24.61 -19.33
CA PHE A 118 -7.00 23.88 -18.29
C PHE A 118 -7.96 23.32 -17.21
N LEU A 119 -8.85 24.16 -16.70
CA LEU A 119 -9.80 23.77 -15.66
C LEU A 119 -10.85 22.78 -16.16
N ASP A 120 -11.25 22.89 -17.42
CA ASP A 120 -12.14 21.92 -18.06
C ASP A 120 -11.48 20.54 -18.19
N ASP A 121 -10.23 20.50 -18.65
CA ASP A 121 -9.44 19.28 -18.77
C ASP A 121 -9.17 18.67 -17.38
N PHE A 122 -8.79 19.48 -16.39
CA PHE A 122 -8.60 19.03 -15.02
C PHE A 122 -9.85 18.38 -14.43
N LEU A 123 -11.01 19.05 -14.52
CA LEU A 123 -12.28 18.53 -14.01
C LEU A 123 -12.71 17.24 -14.72
N LYS A 124 -12.40 17.11 -16.01
CA LYS A 124 -12.67 15.90 -16.78
C LYS A 124 -11.82 14.74 -16.28
N ILE A 125 -10.50 14.87 -16.26
CA ILE A 125 -9.56 13.80 -15.88
C ILE A 125 -9.76 13.42 -14.40
N SER A 126 -10.00 14.40 -13.52
CA SER A 126 -10.29 14.14 -12.11
C SER A 126 -11.58 13.35 -11.90
N LYS A 127 -12.62 13.63 -12.70
CA LYS A 127 -13.86 12.85 -12.67
C LYS A 127 -13.68 11.44 -13.23
N GLU A 128 -12.90 11.28 -14.30
CA GLU A 128 -12.56 9.97 -14.85
C GLU A 128 -11.83 9.11 -13.82
N LEU A 129 -10.77 9.64 -13.18
CA LEU A 129 -10.05 8.95 -12.12
C LEU A 129 -10.97 8.58 -10.94
N GLN A 130 -11.88 9.48 -10.55
CA GLN A 130 -12.85 9.19 -9.50
C GLN A 130 -13.79 8.03 -9.89
N THR A 131 -14.26 8.00 -11.14
CA THR A 131 -15.06 6.88 -11.67
C THR A 131 -14.25 5.58 -11.63
N ASP A 132 -13.01 5.59 -12.12
CA ASP A 132 -12.12 4.43 -12.14
C ASP A 132 -11.88 3.85 -10.74
N ILE A 133 -11.71 4.71 -9.72
CA ILE A 133 -11.59 4.29 -8.32
C ILE A 133 -12.90 3.69 -7.80
N ASN A 134 -14.03 4.32 -8.11
CA ASN A 134 -15.35 3.86 -7.66
C ASN A 134 -15.78 2.56 -8.33
N GLU A 135 -15.31 2.26 -9.54
CA GLU A 135 -15.52 0.98 -10.22
C GLU A 135 -14.58 -0.11 -9.71
N PHE A 136 -13.34 0.25 -9.39
CA PHE A 136 -12.34 -0.71 -8.91
C PHE A 136 -12.55 -1.11 -7.44
N THR A 137 -12.94 -0.18 -6.57
CA THR A 137 -13.10 -0.43 -5.13
C THR A 137 -14.07 -1.60 -4.82
N PRO A 138 -15.25 -1.70 -5.47
CA PRO A 138 -16.15 -2.85 -5.30
C PRO A 138 -15.55 -4.19 -5.74
N ILE A 139 -14.65 -4.19 -6.74
CA ILE A 139 -13.95 -5.41 -7.17
C ILE A 139 -13.04 -5.90 -6.05
N LEU A 140 -12.31 -4.98 -5.41
CA LEU A 140 -11.46 -5.30 -4.26
C LEU A 140 -12.30 -5.76 -3.06
N GLU A 141 -13.41 -5.07 -2.76
CA GLU A 141 -14.35 -5.46 -1.69
C GLU A 141 -14.96 -6.85 -1.90
N LYS A 142 -15.35 -7.19 -3.13
CA LYS A 142 -15.88 -8.53 -3.48
C LYS A 142 -14.86 -9.66 -3.24
N ASN A 143 -13.57 -9.32 -3.25
CA ASN A 143 -12.48 -10.24 -2.97
C ASN A 143 -12.07 -10.27 -1.49
N ILE A 144 -12.86 -9.63 -0.61
CA ILE A 144 -12.77 -9.76 0.84
C ILE A 144 -13.91 -10.65 1.32
N GLN A 145 -13.56 -11.82 1.84
CA GLN A 145 -14.49 -12.67 2.57
C GLN A 145 -13.94 -12.92 3.96
N LYS A 146 -14.72 -12.58 5.00
CA LYS A 146 -14.37 -12.97 6.37
C LYS A 146 -14.33 -14.49 6.47
N THR A 147 -13.29 -14.99 7.13
CA THR A 147 -13.20 -16.41 7.45
C THR A 147 -13.74 -16.58 8.86
N ASP A 148 -14.96 -17.11 8.97
CA ASP A 148 -15.59 -17.38 10.27
C ASP A 148 -14.84 -18.48 11.05
N ASN A 149 -13.99 -19.24 10.36
CA ASN A 149 -13.36 -20.43 10.89
C ASN A 149 -11.83 -20.37 10.79
N LEU A 150 -11.14 -20.16 11.92
CA LEU A 150 -9.69 -19.90 11.97
C LEU A 150 -8.84 -20.98 11.29
N TYR A 151 -9.25 -22.26 11.34
CA TYR A 151 -8.49 -23.34 10.69
C TYR A 151 -8.52 -23.29 9.15
N ASN A 152 -9.42 -22.50 8.57
CA ASN A 152 -9.50 -22.25 7.13
C ASN A 152 -8.73 -20.98 6.70
N ASN A 153 -8.13 -20.26 7.66
CA ASN A 153 -7.35 -19.07 7.39
C ASN A 153 -5.85 -19.45 7.28
N ASN A 154 -5.38 -19.62 6.04
CA ASN A 154 -4.00 -20.03 5.78
C ASN A 154 -2.99 -18.99 6.24
N THR A 155 -3.29 -17.70 6.02
CA THR A 155 -2.49 -16.58 6.53
C THR A 155 -2.27 -16.71 8.04
N TYR A 156 -3.35 -16.87 8.81
CA TYR A 156 -3.29 -17.02 10.26
C TYR A 156 -2.47 -18.24 10.68
N LEU A 157 -2.77 -19.42 10.13
CA LEU A 157 -2.08 -20.66 10.49
C LEU A 157 -0.58 -20.59 10.20
N TRP A 158 -0.20 -20.00 9.07
CA TRP A 158 1.20 -19.84 8.70
C TRP A 158 1.94 -18.90 9.67
N ILE A 159 1.32 -17.78 10.05
CA ILE A 159 1.90 -16.83 11.01
C ILE A 159 2.09 -17.50 12.38
N GLU A 160 1.07 -18.20 12.89
CA GLU A 160 1.17 -18.88 14.19
C GLU A 160 2.23 -19.99 14.19
N ALA A 161 2.33 -20.77 13.12
CA ALA A 161 3.39 -21.77 12.98
C ALA A 161 4.79 -21.13 13.05
N ASN A 162 4.98 -19.98 12.42
CA ASN A 162 6.25 -19.27 12.44
C ASN A 162 6.56 -18.60 13.78
N LYS A 163 5.57 -18.16 14.55
CA LYS A 163 5.81 -17.70 15.94
C LYS A 163 6.33 -18.82 16.84
N ILE A 164 5.83 -20.04 16.64
CA ILE A 164 6.23 -21.22 17.43
C ILE A 164 7.65 -21.67 17.07
N LYS A 165 7.94 -21.75 15.77
CA LYS A 165 9.18 -22.37 15.26
C LYS A 165 10.28 -21.38 14.89
N ASN A 166 9.94 -20.09 14.74
CA ASN A 166 10.83 -19.01 14.31
C ASN A 166 11.73 -19.40 13.14
N LEU A 167 11.11 -19.81 12.03
CA LEU A 167 11.79 -20.50 10.96
C LEU A 167 12.69 -19.57 10.14
N GLY A 168 13.74 -20.17 9.59
CA GLY A 168 14.63 -19.53 8.63
C GLY A 168 13.99 -19.40 7.26
N PHE A 169 14.15 -18.25 6.62
CA PHE A 169 13.74 -17.99 5.24
C PHE A 169 14.90 -17.39 4.46
N LYS A 170 14.90 -17.62 3.16
CA LYS A 170 15.78 -16.98 2.17
C LYS A 170 15.01 -15.88 1.47
N LEU A 171 15.68 -14.75 1.27
CA LEU A 171 15.15 -13.67 0.44
C LEU A 171 15.54 -13.94 -1.02
N ASN A 172 14.53 -14.03 -1.89
CA ASN A 172 14.69 -14.05 -3.34
C ASN A 172 14.62 -12.62 -3.91
N ASP A 173 14.92 -12.48 -5.20
CA ASP A 173 14.85 -11.19 -5.88
C ASP A 173 13.43 -10.62 -5.82
N ILE A 174 13.33 -9.38 -5.32
CA ILE A 174 12.06 -8.67 -5.24
C ILE A 174 11.70 -8.16 -6.64
N PRO A 175 10.53 -8.55 -7.19
CA PRO A 175 10.04 -8.05 -8.47
C PRO A 175 10.04 -6.51 -8.56
N SER A 176 10.41 -5.97 -9.73
CA SER A 176 10.56 -4.52 -9.90
C SER A 176 9.27 -3.72 -9.67
N ASN A 177 8.11 -4.32 -9.96
CA ASN A 177 6.79 -3.74 -9.70
C ASN A 177 6.44 -3.71 -8.20
N LEU A 178 7.16 -4.45 -7.35
CA LEU A 178 7.05 -4.41 -5.89
C LEU A 178 8.03 -3.39 -5.28
N GLY A 179 9.21 -3.21 -5.89
CA GLY A 179 10.22 -2.22 -5.45
C GLY A 179 9.82 -0.75 -5.59
N ILE A 180 8.63 -0.45 -6.13
CA ILE A 180 8.10 0.93 -6.19
C ILE A 180 7.57 1.41 -4.83
N TRP A 181 7.29 0.48 -3.91
CA TRP A 181 6.71 0.75 -2.60
C TRP A 181 7.80 0.97 -1.55
N GLU A 182 7.71 2.08 -0.83
CA GLU A 182 8.69 2.42 0.21
C GLU A 182 8.79 1.36 1.31
N GLU A 183 7.67 0.73 1.68
CA GLU A 183 7.64 -0.35 2.68
C GLU A 183 8.55 -1.52 2.29
N ILE A 184 8.69 -1.79 0.98
CA ILE A 184 9.49 -2.87 0.43
C ILE A 184 10.97 -2.48 0.35
N GLU A 185 11.26 -1.25 -0.06
CA GLU A 185 12.62 -0.74 -0.07
C GLU A 185 13.21 -0.62 1.34
N GLU A 186 12.40 -0.18 2.32
CA GLU A 186 12.81 -0.15 3.73
C GLU A 186 13.10 -1.56 4.27
N LEU A 187 12.26 -2.54 3.92
CA LEU A 187 12.48 -3.94 4.28
C LEU A 187 13.79 -4.45 3.67
N LYS A 188 14.01 -4.21 2.37
CA LYS A 188 15.22 -4.62 1.66
C LYS A 188 16.47 -4.02 2.31
N ALA A 189 16.44 -2.73 2.63
CA ALA A 189 17.54 -2.05 3.32
C ALA A 189 17.79 -2.64 4.72
N TYR A 190 16.73 -2.96 5.48
CA TYR A 190 16.85 -3.60 6.77
C TYR A 190 17.49 -4.99 6.68
N LEU A 191 17.00 -5.85 5.78
CA LEU A 191 17.55 -7.20 5.59
C LEU A 191 19.02 -7.15 5.12
N GLN A 192 19.37 -6.19 4.26
CA GLN A 192 20.77 -5.95 3.87
C GLN A 192 21.63 -5.55 5.09
N SER A 193 21.14 -4.67 5.96
CA SER A 193 21.87 -4.27 7.16
C SER A 193 22.13 -5.45 8.13
N LEU A 194 21.17 -6.36 8.25
CA LEU A 194 21.34 -7.60 9.04
C LEU A 194 22.40 -8.50 8.43
N PHE A 195 22.47 -8.59 7.09
CA PHE A 195 23.50 -9.33 6.40
C PHE A 195 24.89 -8.72 6.63
N ASP A 196 25.03 -7.41 6.45
CA ASP A 196 26.31 -6.72 6.63
C ASP A 196 26.82 -6.82 8.07
N ALA A 197 25.92 -6.77 9.05
CA ALA A 197 26.25 -6.99 10.46
C ALA A 197 26.68 -8.44 10.77
N LYS A 198 26.18 -9.44 10.03
CA LYS A 198 26.57 -10.85 10.15
C LYS A 198 27.90 -11.13 9.46
N SER A 199 28.17 -10.50 8.30
CA SER A 199 29.41 -10.69 7.53
C SER A 199 30.63 -10.06 8.20
N THR A 200 30.47 -8.89 8.83
CA THR A 200 31.53 -8.22 9.61
C THR A 200 31.97 -9.00 10.86
N LYS A 201 31.12 -9.87 11.41
CA LYS A 201 31.43 -10.71 12.58
C LYS A 201 32.14 -12.04 12.25
N LYS A 202 32.24 -12.45 10.97
CA LYS A 202 32.90 -13.71 10.57
C LYS A 202 34.08 -13.47 9.62
N ILE A 203 35.27 -13.32 10.20
CA ILE A 203 36.54 -13.58 9.52
C ILE A 203 36.54 -15.07 9.13
N LYS A 204 36.56 -15.36 7.82
CA LYS A 204 36.75 -16.68 7.18
C LYS A 204 35.66 -17.74 7.43
N SER A 205 34.72 -17.91 6.50
CA SER A 205 34.41 -19.25 5.95
C SER A 205 33.38 -19.23 4.81
N ARG A 206 33.79 -19.85 3.70
CA ARG A 206 33.03 -20.55 2.64
C ARG A 206 32.15 -19.72 1.69
N LYS A 207 32.20 -20.20 0.43
CA LYS A 207 31.88 -19.55 -0.83
C LYS A 207 30.38 -19.42 -1.16
N ASP A 208 29.48 -19.77 -0.26
CA ASP A 208 28.03 -19.62 -0.46
C ASP A 208 27.38 -19.29 0.89
N VAL A 209 27.54 -18.05 1.35
CA VAL A 209 26.74 -17.56 2.48
C VAL A 209 25.33 -17.30 1.95
N MET A 210 24.50 -18.34 1.90
CA MET A 210 23.09 -18.17 1.59
C MET A 210 22.44 -17.26 2.65
N LEU A 211 21.75 -16.23 2.17
CA LEU A 211 21.06 -15.19 2.95
C LEU A 211 19.87 -15.79 3.71
N SER A 212 20.10 -16.31 4.92
CA SER A 212 19.01 -16.81 5.78
C SER A 212 18.68 -15.81 6.89
N PHE A 213 17.40 -15.48 7.03
CA PHE A 213 16.83 -14.64 8.09
C PHE A 213 15.77 -15.43 8.87
N HIS A 214 15.43 -15.01 10.08
CA HIS A 214 14.38 -15.64 10.89
C HIS A 214 13.11 -14.81 10.89
N PHE A 215 11.96 -15.49 10.99
CA PHE A 215 10.65 -14.83 11.03
C PHE A 215 10.55 -13.72 12.08
N ASN A 216 11.13 -13.90 13.28
CA ASN A 216 11.10 -12.87 14.31
C ASN A 216 11.92 -11.63 13.94
N GLU A 217 13.02 -11.76 13.17
CA GLU A 217 13.78 -10.60 12.67
C GLU A 217 12.91 -9.73 11.74
N LEU A 218 12.08 -10.38 10.91
CA LEU A 218 11.12 -9.75 10.01
C LEU A 218 9.93 -9.13 10.75
N LEU A 219 9.33 -9.88 11.68
CA LEU A 219 8.21 -9.40 12.48
C LEU A 219 8.60 -8.17 13.32
N ASN A 220 9.77 -8.21 13.96
CA ASN A 220 10.28 -7.08 14.74
C ASN A 220 10.49 -5.83 13.90
N PHE A 221 10.97 -5.97 12.65
CA PHE A 221 11.07 -4.85 11.74
C PHE A 221 9.72 -4.19 11.50
N PHE A 222 8.70 -4.96 11.13
CA PHE A 222 7.37 -4.41 10.88
C PHE A 222 6.73 -3.80 12.12
N LEU A 223 6.85 -4.45 13.28
CA LEU A 223 6.38 -3.91 14.56
C LEU A 223 7.09 -2.61 14.95
N SER A 224 8.37 -2.44 14.61
CA SER A 224 9.12 -1.21 14.92
C SER A 224 8.70 0.01 14.08
N LYS A 225 7.99 -0.23 12.97
CA LYS A 225 7.68 0.82 11.99
C LYS A 225 6.30 1.43 12.18
N PHE A 226 5.38 0.72 12.83
CA PHE A 226 3.98 1.12 12.89
C PHE A 226 3.34 0.65 14.19
N ASP A 227 2.85 1.60 14.98
CA ASP A 227 2.02 1.33 16.14
C ASP A 227 0.69 0.66 15.69
N ASP A 228 0.37 -0.48 16.30
CA ASP A 228 -0.91 -1.21 16.23
C ASP A 228 -1.38 -1.81 14.88
N LYS A 229 -0.62 -1.71 13.78
CA LYS A 229 -1.01 -2.26 12.45
C LYS A 229 -0.55 -3.71 12.18
N THR A 230 -0.42 -4.54 13.21
CA THR A 230 0.15 -5.90 13.12
C THR A 230 -0.55 -6.80 12.09
N ALA A 231 -1.87 -6.70 11.93
CA ALA A 231 -2.62 -7.54 11.01
C ALA A 231 -2.28 -7.27 9.53
N ILE A 232 -2.07 -6.01 9.16
CA ILE A 232 -1.70 -5.60 7.81
C ILE A 232 -0.33 -6.18 7.44
N TYR A 233 0.64 -6.09 8.36
CA TYR A 233 1.98 -6.61 8.09
C TYR A 233 2.05 -8.12 8.11
N ASN A 234 1.23 -8.80 8.92
CA ASN A 234 1.10 -10.25 8.83
C ASN A 234 0.61 -10.68 7.44
N ASP A 235 -0.42 -9.99 6.91
CA ASP A 235 -0.90 -10.22 5.56
C ASP A 235 0.20 -9.94 4.51
N PHE A 236 0.98 -8.87 4.70
CA PHE A 236 2.06 -8.48 3.80
C PHE A 236 3.22 -9.50 3.80
N ILE A 237 3.62 -9.98 4.97
CA ILE A 237 4.64 -11.03 5.13
C ILE A 237 4.16 -12.33 4.47
N TYR A 238 2.92 -12.72 4.73
CA TYR A 238 2.35 -13.92 4.14
C TYR A 238 2.23 -13.80 2.61
N LEU A 239 1.94 -12.61 2.08
CA LEU A 239 1.93 -12.35 0.64
C LEU A 239 3.31 -12.58 0.02
N PHE A 240 4.38 -12.11 0.66
CA PHE A 240 5.75 -12.35 0.18
C PHE A 240 6.15 -13.81 0.22
N TYR A 241 5.72 -14.53 1.26
CA TYR A 241 5.90 -15.98 1.31
C TYR A 241 5.15 -16.69 0.17
N TYR A 242 3.87 -16.38 -0.01
CA TYR A 242 3.03 -17.02 -1.04
C TYR A 242 3.52 -16.76 -2.47
N ASN A 243 4.16 -15.62 -2.70
CA ASN A 243 4.73 -15.24 -3.99
C ASN A 243 6.22 -15.59 -4.11
N GLU A 244 6.73 -16.49 -3.28
CA GLU A 244 8.11 -17.02 -3.34
C GLU A 244 9.22 -15.96 -3.22
N ILE A 245 8.89 -14.77 -2.70
CA ILE A 245 9.86 -13.72 -2.35
C ILE A 245 10.58 -14.11 -1.06
N PHE A 246 9.84 -14.69 -0.12
CA PHE A 246 10.40 -15.42 1.00
C PHE A 246 10.28 -16.90 0.74
N GLU A 247 11.41 -17.52 0.45
CA GLU A 247 11.51 -18.97 0.25
C GLU A 247 11.88 -19.64 1.57
N GLU A 248 11.30 -20.80 1.85
CA GLU A 248 11.74 -21.60 2.99
C GLU A 248 13.22 -21.97 2.81
N TYR A 249 14.07 -21.64 3.79
CA TYR A 249 15.47 -22.00 3.69
C TYR A 249 15.67 -23.47 4.13
N GLU A 250 15.78 -24.35 3.15
CA GLU A 250 16.17 -25.76 3.28
C GLU A 250 17.71 -25.91 3.37
N GLY A 251 18.34 -25.35 4.41
CA GLY A 251 19.71 -25.72 4.74
C GLY A 251 19.82 -27.20 5.18
N ASP A 252 20.90 -27.58 5.87
CA ASP A 252 21.01 -28.90 6.50
C ASP A 252 19.91 -29.09 7.57
N LYS A 253 18.72 -29.56 7.14
CA LYS A 253 17.68 -30.31 7.86
C LYS A 253 16.36 -30.32 7.07
N PHE A 254 16.08 -31.47 6.45
CA PHE A 254 14.75 -31.97 6.04
C PHE A 254 13.66 -31.84 7.14
N VAL A 255 14.09 -31.58 8.38
CA VAL A 255 13.30 -31.43 9.60
C VAL A 255 12.40 -30.18 9.55
N ASN A 256 12.82 -29.08 8.91
CA ASN A 256 12.10 -27.80 9.00
C ASN A 256 10.73 -27.82 8.30
N VAL A 257 10.68 -28.37 7.08
CA VAL A 257 9.45 -28.48 6.29
C VAL A 257 8.45 -29.45 6.93
N LEU A 258 8.95 -30.61 7.41
CA LEU A 258 8.11 -31.61 8.09
C LEU A 258 7.58 -31.07 9.43
N GLU A 259 8.41 -30.41 10.23
CA GLU A 259 7.99 -29.77 11.48
C GLU A 259 6.97 -28.64 11.26
N ARG A 260 7.09 -27.87 10.17
CA ARG A 260 6.08 -26.85 9.81
C ARG A 260 4.76 -27.50 9.45
N LYS A 261 4.77 -28.54 8.61
CA LYS A 261 3.55 -29.30 8.26
C LYS A 261 2.89 -29.88 9.51
N GLU A 262 3.68 -30.49 10.40
CA GLU A 262 3.20 -31.03 11.66
C GLU A 262 2.63 -29.93 12.57
N THR A 263 3.32 -28.79 12.69
CA THR A 263 2.85 -27.65 13.51
C THR A 263 1.54 -27.10 12.97
N ILE A 264 1.42 -26.92 11.66
CA ILE A 264 0.18 -26.46 11.01
C ILE A 264 -0.94 -27.48 11.23
N GLU A 265 -0.67 -28.77 11.12
CA GLU A 265 -1.67 -29.81 11.37
C GLU A 265 -2.12 -29.82 12.84
N ASN A 266 -1.19 -29.66 13.78
CA ASN A 266 -1.48 -29.56 15.20
C ASN A 266 -2.28 -28.29 15.54
N LEU A 267 -1.95 -27.15 14.90
CA LEU A 267 -2.74 -25.92 15.02
C LEU A 267 -4.16 -26.13 14.49
N LYS A 268 -4.31 -26.75 13.31
CA LYS A 268 -5.63 -27.09 12.76
C LYS A 268 -6.44 -27.96 13.73
N LYS A 269 -5.83 -29.02 14.28
CA LYS A 269 -6.47 -29.89 15.29
C LYS A 269 -6.91 -29.11 16.53
N LYS A 270 -6.04 -28.25 17.08
CA LYS A 270 -6.37 -27.41 18.24
C LYS A 270 -7.51 -26.42 17.96
N CYS A 271 -7.47 -25.74 16.81
CA CYS A 271 -8.55 -24.84 16.41
C CYS A 271 -9.88 -25.56 16.24
N VAL A 272 -9.89 -26.78 15.68
CA VAL A 272 -11.09 -27.60 15.57
C VAL A 272 -11.64 -27.97 16.96
N GLN A 273 -10.76 -28.35 17.90
CA GLN A 273 -11.17 -28.69 19.27
C GLN A 273 -11.81 -27.50 20.02
N LEU A 274 -11.24 -26.31 19.90
CA LEU A 274 -11.75 -25.08 20.54
C LEU A 274 -13.13 -24.64 20.03
N LEU A 275 -13.54 -25.08 18.84
CA LEU A 275 -14.85 -24.75 18.26
C LEU A 275 -15.92 -25.79 18.59
N LEU A 276 -15.53 -26.95 19.11
CA LEU A 276 -16.43 -28.03 19.52
C LEU A 276 -16.63 -28.09 21.04
N SER A 277 -15.87 -27.29 21.81
CA SER A 277 -15.97 -27.08 23.25
C SER A 277 -16.82 -25.86 23.59
#